data_AF-A0A3M7HX73-F1
#
_entry.id   AF-A0A3M7HX73-F1
#
_cell.length_a   1.000
_cell.length_b   1.000
_cell.length_c   1.000
_cell.angle_alpha   90.00
_cell.angle_beta   90.00
_cell.angle_gamma   90.00
#
_symmetry.space_group_name_H-M   'P 1'
#
loop_
_entity.id
_entity.type
_entity.pdbx_description
1 polymer ?
#
loop_
_entity_poly.entity_id
_entity_poly.type
_entity_poly.pdbx_seq_one_letter_code
_entity_poly.pdbx_strand_id
1 'polypeptide(L)'
;MPDPTAPVTVTKCSSLQTSRTQTSGMLRQNALTDLTPHLCASRMIAQPHTASAIHHHEDQDTVVFAFSGSGGTIEVNEGEEEVVWCIVRSGMSPKVRNLEGWS
;
A
#
# COMPACT_ATOMS: atom_id res chain seq x y z
N MET A 1 -1.03 19.54 -23.25
CA MET A 1 -2.12 18.84 -22.54
C MET A 1 -2.06 17.38 -22.94
N PRO A 2 -2.29 16.43 -22.02
CA PRO A 2 -2.40 15.02 -22.40
C PRO A 2 -3.53 14.85 -23.42
N ASP A 3 -3.37 13.88 -24.33
CA ASP A 3 -4.39 13.52 -25.31
C ASP A 3 -5.67 13.09 -24.56
N PRO A 4 -6.82 13.77 -24.77
CA PRO A 4 -8.07 13.40 -24.11
C PRO A 4 -8.60 12.01 -24.50
N THR A 5 -8.01 11.38 -25.52
CA THR A 5 -8.32 10.01 -25.95
C THR A 5 -7.35 8.95 -25.42
N ALA A 6 -6.37 9.33 -24.60
CA ALA A 6 -5.45 8.38 -23.99
C ALA A 6 -6.23 7.34 -23.16
N PRO A 7 -5.88 6.05 -23.27
CA PRO A 7 -6.59 4.99 -22.57
C PRO A 7 -6.45 5.16 -21.06
N VAL A 8 -7.59 5.09 -20.36
CA VAL A 8 -7.65 5.13 -18.88
C VAL A 8 -7.63 3.71 -18.34
N THR A 9 -6.68 3.40 -17.47
CA THR A 9 -6.68 2.16 -16.71
C THR A 9 -7.52 2.30 -15.45
N VAL A 10 -8.45 1.37 -15.24
CA VAL A 10 -9.30 1.33 -14.05
C VAL A 10 -9.12 -0.01 -13.34
N THR A 11 -8.63 0.04 -12.10
CA THR A 11 -8.59 -1.14 -11.22
C THR A 11 -9.66 -0.99 -10.15
N LYS A 12 -10.64 -1.89 -10.15
CA LYS A 12 -11.72 -1.87 -9.15
C LYS A 12 -11.26 -2.54 -7.86
N CYS A 13 -11.63 -1.98 -6.71
CA CYS A 13 -11.33 -2.61 -5.41
C CYS A 13 -11.85 -4.05 -5.33
N SER A 14 -13.00 -4.34 -5.95
CA SER A 14 -13.61 -5.67 -5.98
C SER A 14 -12.86 -6.70 -6.83
N SER A 15 -11.94 -6.27 -7.71
CA SER A 15 -11.09 -7.18 -8.51
C SER A 15 -9.71 -7.39 -7.89
N LEU A 16 -9.40 -6.73 -6.77
CA LEU A 16 -8.10 -6.82 -6.13
C LEU A 16 -7.91 -8.17 -5.43
N GLN A 17 -6.73 -8.74 -5.58
CA GLN A 17 -6.32 -9.99 -4.93
C GLN A 17 -5.24 -9.73 -3.88
N THR A 18 -5.25 -10.51 -2.82
CA THR A 18 -4.20 -10.45 -1.79
C THR A 18 -2.88 -10.94 -2.35
N SER A 19 -1.83 -10.14 -2.19
CA SER A 19 -0.46 -10.48 -2.59
C SER A 19 0.20 -11.48 -1.62
N ARG A 20 1.17 -12.26 -2.09
CA ARG A 20 1.69 -13.45 -1.38
C ARG A 20 2.50 -13.18 -0.10
N THR A 21 3.05 -11.98 0.09
CA THR A 21 3.90 -11.65 1.26
C THR A 21 3.16 -10.70 2.19
N GLN A 22 2.84 -11.14 3.40
CA GLN A 22 2.05 -10.36 4.37
C GLN A 22 2.61 -10.47 5.80
N THR A 23 2.53 -9.38 6.55
CA THR A 23 2.51 -9.42 8.02
C THR A 23 1.15 -9.98 8.47
N SER A 24 1.14 -10.82 9.51
CA SER A 24 -0.12 -11.35 10.05
C SER A 24 -1.09 -10.21 10.40
N GLY A 25 -2.36 -10.34 10.01
CA GLY A 25 -3.38 -9.32 10.23
C GLY A 25 -3.34 -8.13 9.27
N MET A 26 -2.46 -8.14 8.27
CA MET A 26 -2.40 -7.15 7.22
C MET A 26 -2.59 -7.78 5.83
N LEU A 27 -3.45 -7.17 5.01
CA LEU A 27 -3.66 -7.57 3.61
C LEU A 27 -3.13 -6.48 2.69
N ARG A 28 -2.18 -6.79 1.82
CA ARG A 28 -1.71 -5.90 0.75
C ARG A 28 -2.21 -6.41 -0.60
N GLN A 29 -2.81 -5.52 -1.37
CA GLN A 29 -3.40 -5.82 -2.67
C GLN A 29 -2.85 -4.83 -3.72
N ASN A 30 -2.23 -5.36 -4.77
CA ASN A 30 -1.68 -4.54 -5.85
C ASN A 30 -2.81 -3.94 -6.68
N ALA A 31 -2.86 -2.61 -6.80
CA ALA A 31 -3.92 -1.92 -7.53
C ALA A 31 -3.43 -1.37 -8.88
N LEU A 32 -2.31 -0.66 -8.88
CA LEU A 32 -1.70 -0.10 -10.08
C LEU A 32 -0.21 -0.48 -10.04
N THR A 33 0.13 -1.69 -10.50
CA THR A 33 1.53 -2.12 -10.64
C THR A 33 1.80 -2.43 -12.10
N ASP A 34 3.05 -2.29 -12.52
CA ASP A 34 3.49 -2.69 -13.88
C ASP A 34 2.81 -1.91 -15.03
N LEU A 35 2.23 -0.74 -14.73
CA LEU A 35 1.59 0.14 -15.73
C LEU A 35 2.51 1.25 -16.24
N THR A 36 3.45 1.69 -15.41
CA THR A 36 4.37 2.80 -15.70
C THR A 36 5.64 2.64 -14.87
N PRO A 37 6.82 3.07 -15.35
CA PRO A 37 8.03 3.05 -14.55
C PRO A 37 8.03 4.06 -13.40
N HIS A 38 7.08 4.99 -13.36
CA HIS A 38 7.14 6.14 -12.45
C HIS A 38 6.31 5.99 -11.17
N LEU A 39 5.30 5.12 -11.16
CA LEU A 39 4.37 5.02 -10.03
C LEU A 39 3.81 3.62 -9.90
N CYS A 40 3.63 3.20 -8.64
CA CYS A 40 2.80 2.07 -8.30
C CYS A 40 1.88 2.40 -7.11
N ALA A 41 0.75 1.70 -7.03
CA ALA A 41 -0.19 1.84 -5.93
C ALA A 41 -0.71 0.49 -5.44
N SER A 42 -0.90 0.39 -4.14
CA SER A 42 -1.48 -0.76 -3.46
C SER A 42 -2.55 -0.32 -2.46
N ARG A 43 -3.59 -1.13 -2.32
CA ARG A 43 -4.50 -1.06 -1.18
C ARG A 43 -3.95 -1.93 -0.06
N MET A 44 -3.94 -1.40 1.15
CA MET A 44 -3.58 -2.15 2.33
C MET A 44 -4.73 -2.11 3.33
N ILE A 45 -5.00 -3.22 3.98
CA ILE A 45 -6.03 -3.36 5.01
C ILE A 45 -5.34 -3.90 6.26
N ALA A 46 -5.46 -3.18 7.38
CA ALA A 46 -4.92 -3.59 8.67
C ALA A 46 -6.07 -3.94 9.61
N GLN A 47 -6.06 -5.15 10.16
CA GLN A 47 -6.97 -5.53 11.25
C GLN A 47 -6.72 -4.65 12.49
N PRO A 48 -7.72 -4.49 13.38
CA PRO A 48 -7.53 -3.83 14.67
C PRO A 48 -6.32 -4.37 15.43
N HIS A 49 -5.61 -3.48 16.12
CA HIS A 49 -4.46 -3.83 16.98
C HIS A 49 -3.31 -4.55 16.27
N THR A 50 -3.04 -4.18 15.00
CA THR A 50 -1.95 -4.77 14.21
C THR A 50 -0.91 -3.73 13.82
N ALA A 51 0.32 -4.17 13.62
CA ALA A 51 1.41 -3.35 13.13
C ALA A 51 2.13 -4.08 12.00
N SER A 52 2.68 -3.31 11.07
CA SER A 52 3.58 -3.89 10.07
C SER A 52 4.94 -4.25 10.68
N ALA A 53 5.72 -5.03 9.94
CA ALA A 53 7.15 -5.11 10.23
C ALA A 53 7.82 -3.76 9.91
N ILE A 54 8.85 -3.38 10.64
CA ILE A 54 9.65 -2.21 10.28
C ILE A 54 10.37 -2.51 8.95
N HIS A 55 10.13 -1.66 7.95
CA HIS A 55 10.72 -1.79 6.63
C HIS A 55 10.98 -0.43 6.00
N HIS A 56 11.89 -0.39 5.04
CA HIS A 56 12.16 0.80 4.24
C HIS A 56 11.80 0.55 2.77
N HIS A 57 11.38 1.59 2.05
CA HIS A 57 10.94 1.51 0.64
C HIS A 57 12.05 1.82 -0.37
N GLU A 58 13.29 1.51 -0.03
CA GLU A 58 14.48 1.95 -0.76
C GLU A 58 14.39 3.46 -1.08
N ASP A 59 14.70 3.86 -2.31
CA ASP A 59 14.64 5.26 -2.76
C ASP A 59 13.21 5.71 -3.15
N GLN A 60 12.17 4.95 -2.79
CA GLN A 60 10.80 5.27 -3.19
C GLN A 60 10.12 6.24 -2.23
N ASP A 61 9.79 7.42 -2.74
CA ASP A 61 8.86 8.32 -2.06
C ASP A 61 7.53 7.61 -1.89
N THR A 62 6.97 7.71 -0.68
CA THR A 62 5.74 7.01 -0.31
C THR A 62 4.71 7.98 0.25
N VAL A 63 3.53 7.96 -0.32
CA VAL A 63 2.34 8.65 0.21
C VAL A 63 1.37 7.59 0.70
N VAL A 64 0.94 7.73 1.95
CA VAL A 64 -0.08 6.87 2.56
C VAL A 64 -1.32 7.72 2.79
N PHE A 65 -2.45 7.28 2.25
CA PHE A 65 -3.76 7.88 2.47
C PHE A 65 -4.66 6.90 3.22
N ALA A 66 -5.10 7.25 4.42
CA ALA A 66 -6.10 6.50 5.17
C ALA A 66 -7.49 6.81 4.62
N PHE A 67 -8.16 5.77 4.10
CA PHE A 67 -9.48 5.87 3.47
C PHE A 67 -10.62 5.63 4.47
N SER A 68 -10.47 4.67 5.38
CA SER A 68 -11.45 4.33 6.42
C SER A 68 -10.76 3.73 7.65
N GLY A 69 -11.42 3.78 8.80
CA GLY A 69 -10.90 3.33 10.11
C GLY A 69 -10.14 4.41 10.87
N SER A 70 -9.59 4.05 12.03
CA SER A 70 -8.75 4.90 12.87
C SER A 70 -7.41 4.23 13.18
N GLY A 71 -6.30 4.95 13.01
CA GLY A 71 -4.93 4.43 13.24
C GLY A 71 -3.85 5.51 13.11
N GLY A 72 -2.66 5.25 13.69
CA GLY A 72 -1.54 6.21 13.79
C GLY A 72 -0.44 6.00 12.75
N THR A 73 0.36 7.03 12.48
CA THR A 73 1.40 6.99 11.43
C THR A 73 2.79 6.64 12.00
N ILE A 74 3.10 5.35 12.05
CA ILE A 74 4.20 4.60 11.37
C ILE A 74 3.65 3.16 11.37
N GLU A 75 2.89 2.79 10.32
CA GLU A 75 2.16 1.51 10.13
C GLU A 75 1.71 0.76 11.39
N VAL A 76 1.02 1.46 12.30
CA VAL A 76 0.42 0.90 13.51
C VAL A 76 -1.08 1.19 13.49
N ASN A 77 -1.87 0.12 13.54
CA ASN A 77 -3.32 0.18 13.74
C ASN A 77 -3.62 -0.16 15.21
N GLU A 78 -3.60 0.85 16.09
CA GLU A 78 -4.04 0.74 17.50
C GLU A 78 -5.54 1.02 17.68
N GLY A 79 -6.29 1.16 16.59
CA GLY A 79 -7.72 1.39 16.63
C GLY A 79 -8.51 0.10 16.83
N GLU A 80 -9.76 0.27 17.29
CA GLU A 80 -10.76 -0.80 17.38
C GLU A 80 -11.37 -1.13 16.00
N GLU A 81 -11.04 -0.35 14.98
CA GLU A 81 -11.60 -0.48 13.64
C GLU A 81 -10.54 -0.93 12.62
N GLU A 82 -10.99 -1.62 11.58
CA GLU A 82 -10.15 -1.95 10.45
C GLU A 82 -9.77 -0.68 9.68
N VAL A 83 -8.46 -0.52 9.41
CA VAL A 83 -7.96 0.63 8.65
C VAL A 83 -7.63 0.22 7.22
N VAL A 84 -8.11 1.00 6.26
CA VAL A 84 -7.79 0.83 4.83
C VAL A 84 -6.89 1.97 4.36
N TRP A 85 -5.71 1.63 3.88
CA TRP A 85 -4.77 2.58 3.28
C TRP A 85 -4.68 2.42 1.77
N CYS A 86 -4.61 3.55 1.06
CA CYS A 86 -4.04 3.62 -0.27
C CYS A 86 -2.57 4.02 -0.12
N ILE A 87 -1.67 3.15 -0.56
CA ILE A 87 -0.23 3.40 -0.52
C ILE A 87 0.23 3.62 -1.94
N VAL A 88 0.74 4.81 -2.21
CA VAL A 88 1.29 5.22 -3.50
C VAL A 88 2.79 5.37 -3.34
N ARG A 89 3.55 4.75 -4.23
CA ARG A 89 5.02 4.80 -4.24
C ARG A 89 5.53 5.19 -5.61
N SER A 90 6.66 5.90 -5.66
CA SER A 90 7.37 6.12 -6.93
C SER A 90 7.97 4.81 -7.45
N GLY A 91 7.98 4.59 -8.76
CA GLY A 91 8.54 3.39 -9.40
C GLY A 91 7.50 2.36 -9.87
N MET A 92 7.92 1.39 -10.70
CA MET A 92 7.02 0.42 -11.34
C MET A 92 6.35 -0.60 -10.39
N SER A 93 7.09 -1.02 -9.38
CA SER A 93 6.70 -2.02 -8.42
C SER A 93 7.10 -1.58 -7.01
N PRO A 94 6.35 -1.94 -5.97
CA PRO A 94 6.76 -1.67 -4.60
C PRO A 94 8.05 -2.42 -4.29
N LYS A 95 9.03 -1.71 -3.74
CA LYS A 95 10.26 -2.27 -3.20
C LYS A 95 10.19 -2.12 -1.70
N VAL A 96 10.37 -3.24 -1.01
CA VAL A 96 10.28 -3.31 0.45
C VAL A 96 11.49 -4.08 0.93
N ARG A 97 12.26 -3.48 1.84
CA ARG A 97 13.29 -4.18 2.59
C ARG A 97 12.94 -4.16 4.07
N ASN A 98 12.76 -5.35 4.64
CA ASN A 98 12.59 -5.50 6.08
C ASN A 98 13.89 -5.13 6.80
N LEU A 99 13.77 -4.38 7.89
CA LEU A 99 14.91 -4.05 8.74
C LEU A 99 15.08 -5.13 9.80
N GLU A 100 16.25 -5.74 9.86
CA GLU A 100 16.58 -6.73 10.88
C GLU A 100 17.14 -6.05 12.14
N GLY A 101 16.81 -6.59 13.32
CA GLY A 101 17.35 -6.11 14.60
C GLY A 101 16.75 -4.80 15.11
N TRP A 102 15.61 -4.36 14.58
CA TRP A 102 14.87 -3.18 15.03
C TRP A 102 13.66 -3.61 15.86
N SER A 103 13.50 -3.00 17.05
CA SER A 103 12.39 -3.21 18.00
C SER A 103 11.93 -1.89 18.59
#